data_AF-A0A4R4IRW4-F1
#
_entry.id   AF-A0A4R4IRW4-F1
#
_cell.length_a   1.000
_cell.length_b   1.000
_cell.length_c   1.000
_cell.angle_alpha   90.00
_cell.angle_beta   90.00
_cell.angle_gamma   90.00
#
_symmetry.space_group_name_H-M   'P 1'
#
loop_
_entity.id
_entity.type
_entity.pdbx_description
1 polymer ?
#
loop_
_entity_poly.entity_id
_entity_poly.type
_entity_poly.pdbx_seq_one_letter_code
_entity_poly.pdbx_strand_id
1 'polypeptide(L)'
;MYKNMLKPVTSRKTENGPQLKGNENTYDTSILKGSPVGRNDIGNSVPLPAQAEVFQKVVDEKIESFKTKGNPISIVVWRNNQTGLTHILDGQHRFIAACILGVPVNLTWKKFGIPPNQIDWSSTKFSNGIPAKTRIFGK
;
A
#
# COMPACT_ATOMS: atom_id res chain seq x y z
N MET A 1 22.77 2.63 27.74
CA MET A 1 22.83 3.20 26.38
C MET A 1 23.12 2.07 25.40
N TYR A 2 22.11 1.48 24.76
CA TYR A 2 22.32 0.42 23.77
C TYR A 2 22.21 1.03 22.37
N LYS A 3 23.36 1.31 21.75
CA LYS A 3 23.47 1.58 20.31
C LYS A 3 23.31 0.26 19.57
N ASN A 4 22.08 -0.11 19.21
CA ASN A 4 21.87 -1.14 18.20
C ASN A 4 22.19 -0.54 16.83
N MET A 5 23.45 -0.72 16.41
CA MET A 5 23.86 -0.48 15.03
C MET A 5 23.12 -1.49 14.15
N LEU A 6 22.05 -1.04 13.51
CA LEU A 6 21.41 -1.76 12.42
C LEU A 6 22.49 -2.02 11.37
N LYS A 7 22.78 -3.31 11.13
CA LYS A 7 23.65 -3.71 10.03
C LYS A 7 23.01 -3.21 8.72
N PRO A 8 23.73 -2.50 7.85
CA PRO A 8 23.21 -2.18 6.53
C PRO A 8 23.00 -3.50 5.80
N VAL A 9 21.74 -3.86 5.55
CA VAL A 9 21.41 -4.97 4.69
C VAL A 9 21.90 -4.60 3.30
N THR A 10 22.71 -5.49 2.75
CA THR A 10 23.23 -5.46 1.39
C THR A 10 22.09 -5.13 0.45
N SER A 11 22.13 -3.94 -0.16
CA SER A 11 21.22 -3.58 -1.25
C SER A 11 21.19 -4.73 -2.23
N ARG A 12 20.06 -5.43 -2.35
CA ARG A 12 19.75 -6.03 -3.64
C ARG A 12 19.72 -4.85 -4.60
N LYS A 13 20.73 -4.77 -5.46
CA LYS A 13 20.74 -3.85 -6.59
C LYS A 13 19.37 -3.96 -7.26
N THR A 14 18.63 -2.88 -7.17
CA THR A 14 17.41 -2.60 -7.91
C THR A 14 17.83 -2.36 -9.35
N GLU A 15 17.97 -3.41 -10.15
CA GLU A 15 18.63 -3.22 -11.45
C GLU A 15 17.76 -2.51 -12.48
N ASN A 16 16.42 -2.44 -12.37
CA ASN A 16 15.61 -1.82 -13.44
C ASN A 16 14.25 -1.18 -13.02
N GLY A 17 14.12 -0.49 -11.89
CA GLY A 17 12.86 0.23 -11.63
C GLY A 17 12.81 1.23 -10.48
N PRO A 18 11.73 2.03 -10.39
CA PRO A 18 11.61 3.10 -9.41
C PRO A 18 11.65 2.57 -7.97
N GLN A 19 12.45 3.24 -7.15
CA GLN A 19 12.58 2.90 -5.74
C GLN A 19 11.40 3.47 -4.96
N LEU A 20 10.83 2.64 -4.07
CA LEU A 20 9.84 3.10 -3.11
C LEU A 20 10.46 4.09 -2.13
N LYS A 21 9.69 5.11 -1.76
CA LYS A 21 10.09 6.08 -0.73
C LYS A 21 9.94 5.45 0.66
N GLY A 22 11.06 5.18 1.30
CA GLY A 22 11.15 4.39 2.53
C GLY A 22 12.36 3.47 2.51
N ASN A 23 12.28 2.34 3.22
CA ASN A 23 13.29 1.29 3.17
C ASN A 23 12.70 0.00 2.55
N GLU A 24 13.46 -1.09 2.58
CA GLU A 24 12.99 -2.35 2.00
C GLU A 24 11.74 -2.90 2.69
N ASN A 25 11.53 -2.68 3.99
CA ASN A 25 10.42 -3.24 4.76
C ASN A 25 9.33 -2.23 5.08
N THR A 26 9.53 -0.95 4.80
CA THR A 26 8.56 0.11 5.10
C THR A 26 8.46 1.13 3.98
N TYR A 27 7.25 1.62 3.74
CA TYR A 27 6.99 2.76 2.85
C TYR A 27 6.48 3.94 3.67
N ASP A 28 7.04 5.12 3.39
CA ASP A 28 6.65 6.38 4.01
C ASP A 28 5.48 6.99 3.24
N THR A 29 4.29 6.96 3.84
CA THR A 29 3.08 7.47 3.21
C THR A 29 2.92 8.98 3.35
N SER A 30 3.67 9.63 4.23
CA SER A 30 3.55 11.07 4.50
C SER A 30 3.83 11.92 3.25
N ILE A 31 4.66 11.40 2.34
CA ILE A 31 4.98 12.01 1.05
C ILE A 31 3.75 12.22 0.16
N LEU A 32 2.72 11.39 0.34
CA LEU A 32 1.51 11.44 -0.47
C LEU A 32 0.59 12.57 0.00
N LYS A 33 0.67 12.99 1.26
CA LYS A 33 -0.19 14.05 1.82
C LYS A 33 -1.69 13.74 1.64
N GLY A 34 -2.09 12.49 1.84
CA GLY A 34 -3.48 12.04 1.74
C GLY A 34 -3.68 10.84 0.81
N SER A 35 -4.93 10.59 0.45
CA SER A 35 -5.32 9.44 -0.39
C SER A 35 -4.60 9.45 -1.75
N PRO A 36 -4.11 8.30 -2.24
CA PRO A 36 -3.59 8.18 -3.60
C PRO A 36 -4.69 8.00 -4.65
N VAL A 37 -5.93 7.67 -4.26
CA VAL A 37 -7.03 7.34 -5.17
C VAL A 37 -7.35 8.51 -6.11
N GLY A 38 -7.41 8.24 -7.42
CA GLY A 38 -7.73 9.22 -8.46
C GLY A 38 -6.57 10.13 -8.84
N ARG A 39 -5.38 9.93 -8.26
CA ARG A 39 -4.22 10.81 -8.49
C ARG A 39 -3.32 10.32 -9.62
N ASN A 40 -2.82 11.26 -10.40
CA ASN A 40 -1.85 11.06 -11.47
C ASN A 40 -0.49 11.74 -11.17
N ASP A 41 -0.38 12.52 -10.10
CA ASP A 41 0.81 13.31 -9.75
C ASP A 41 1.86 12.53 -8.94
N ILE A 42 1.50 11.38 -8.37
CA ILE A 42 2.33 10.63 -7.41
C ILE A 42 3.34 9.67 -8.06
N GLY A 43 3.20 9.45 -9.38
CA GLY A 43 4.11 8.62 -10.18
C GLY A 43 4.24 7.18 -9.70
N ASN A 44 5.32 6.52 -10.14
CA ASN A 44 5.53 5.08 -10.00
C ASN A 44 6.43 4.68 -8.80
N SER A 45 6.80 5.64 -7.94
CA SER A 45 7.58 5.40 -6.72
C SER A 45 6.73 5.01 -5.50
N VAL A 46 5.49 4.62 -5.75
CA VAL A 46 4.48 4.27 -4.75
C VAL A 46 4.00 2.84 -5.01
N PRO A 47 3.58 2.09 -3.98
CA PRO A 47 2.87 0.83 -4.22
C PRO A 47 1.64 1.06 -5.11
N LEU A 48 1.58 0.38 -6.25
CA LEU A 48 0.52 0.52 -7.24
C LEU A 48 -0.74 -0.27 -6.84
N PRO A 49 -1.94 0.21 -7.20
CA PRO A 49 -3.19 -0.38 -6.73
C PRO A 49 -3.38 -1.81 -7.25
N ALA A 50 -3.97 -2.65 -6.42
CA ALA A 50 -4.39 -4.02 -6.75
C ALA A 50 -5.72 -4.05 -7.53
N GLN A 51 -6.57 -3.03 -7.35
CA GLN A 51 -7.98 -3.02 -7.75
C GLN A 51 -8.38 -1.63 -8.24
N ALA A 52 -9.25 -1.57 -9.26
CA ALA A 52 -9.80 -0.32 -9.79
C ALA A 52 -10.85 0.35 -8.86
N GLU A 53 -11.38 -0.40 -7.90
CA GLU A 53 -12.47 0.05 -7.04
C GLU A 53 -12.12 -0.18 -5.56
N VAL A 54 -12.42 0.81 -4.72
CA VAL A 54 -12.17 0.80 -3.28
C VAL A 54 -13.41 1.26 -2.53
N PHE A 55 -13.92 0.45 -1.61
CA PHE A 55 -15.00 0.89 -0.72
C PHE A 55 -14.53 1.88 0.34
N GLN A 56 -15.11 3.09 0.36
CA GLN A 56 -14.78 4.14 1.33
C GLN A 56 -15.00 3.65 2.77
N LYS A 57 -16.14 3.00 3.03
CA LYS A 57 -16.48 2.44 4.34
C LYS A 57 -15.38 1.52 4.91
N VAL A 58 -14.75 0.71 4.07
CA VAL A 58 -13.69 -0.21 4.51
C VAL A 58 -12.42 0.55 4.87
N VAL A 59 -12.12 1.64 4.14
CA VAL A 59 -11.00 2.54 4.49
C VAL A 59 -11.25 3.18 5.85
N ASP A 60 -12.45 3.72 6.07
CA ASP A 60 -12.83 4.34 7.34
C ASP A 60 -12.72 3.36 8.51
N GLU A 61 -13.19 2.12 8.34
CA GLU A 61 -13.02 1.05 9.32
C GLU A 61 -11.54 0.77 9.64
N LYS A 62 -10.64 0.87 8.66
CA LYS A 62 -9.19 0.68 8.89
C LYS A 62 -8.58 1.87 9.61
N ILE A 63 -9.01 3.08 9.29
CA ILE A 63 -8.61 4.30 9.99
C ILE A 63 -9.00 4.21 11.47
N GLU A 64 -10.26 3.89 11.75
CA GLU A 64 -10.77 3.80 13.12
C GLU A 64 -10.13 2.64 13.90
N SER A 65 -9.93 1.49 13.25
CA SER A 65 -9.17 0.39 13.86
C SER A 65 -7.74 0.78 14.20
N PHE A 66 -7.08 1.59 13.37
CA PHE A 66 -5.71 2.07 13.65
C PHE A 66 -5.72 3.04 14.84
N LYS A 67 -6.60 4.03 14.85
CA LYS A 67 -6.74 4.99 15.96
C LYS A 67 -7.05 4.31 17.29
N THR A 68 -7.85 3.25 17.26
CA THR A 68 -8.29 2.54 18.48
C THR A 68 -7.23 1.58 19.00
N LYS A 69 -6.60 0.80 18.12
CA LYS A 69 -5.70 -0.30 18.51
C LYS A 69 -4.21 0.06 18.43
N GLY A 70 -3.85 1.08 17.66
CA GLY A 70 -2.46 1.48 17.40
C GLY A 70 -1.63 0.45 16.61
N ASN A 71 -2.27 -0.58 16.04
CA ASN A 71 -1.55 -1.66 15.36
C ASN A 71 -0.88 -1.14 14.08
N PRO A 72 0.41 -1.48 13.84
CA PRO A 72 1.09 -1.12 12.61
C PRO A 72 0.33 -1.59 11.37
N ILE A 73 0.19 -0.70 10.38
CA ILE A 73 -0.47 -1.02 9.12
C ILE A 73 0.50 -1.81 8.25
N SER A 74 0.05 -2.96 7.74
CA SER A 74 0.86 -3.84 6.88
C SER A 74 0.13 -4.17 5.58
N ILE A 75 0.88 -4.27 4.49
CA ILE A 75 0.40 -4.67 3.16
C ILE A 75 1.29 -5.74 2.55
N VAL A 76 0.72 -6.49 1.61
CA VAL A 76 1.48 -7.48 0.83
C VAL A 76 1.79 -6.87 -0.52
N VAL A 77 3.07 -6.92 -0.90
CA VAL A 77 3.57 -6.35 -2.15
C VAL A 77 4.39 -7.36 -2.93
N TRP A 78 4.48 -7.13 -4.23
CA TRP A 78 5.36 -7.85 -5.12
C TRP A 78 5.98 -6.88 -6.11
N ARG A 79 7.26 -7.10 -6.43
CA ARG A 79 7.94 -6.33 -7.47
C ARG A 79 7.87 -7.09 -8.78
N ASN A 80 7.34 -6.45 -9.82
CA ASN A 80 7.40 -6.97 -11.17
C ASN A 80 8.86 -6.91 -11.65
N ASN A 81 9.44 -8.05 -11.99
CA ASN A 81 10.85 -8.12 -12.41
C ASN A 81 11.11 -7.52 -13.80
N GLN A 82 10.08 -7.41 -14.65
CA GLN A 82 10.21 -6.84 -16.00
C GLN A 82 10.19 -5.32 -15.97
N THR A 83 9.34 -4.72 -15.13
CA THR A 83 9.15 -3.26 -15.07
C THR A 83 9.78 -2.61 -13.83
N GLY A 84 10.18 -3.41 -12.85
CA GLY A 84 10.68 -2.98 -11.54
C GLY A 84 9.63 -2.28 -10.64
N LEU A 85 8.38 -2.18 -11.10
CA LEU A 85 7.26 -1.57 -10.37
C LEU A 85 6.84 -2.43 -9.17
N THR A 86 6.41 -1.77 -8.09
CA THR A 86 5.88 -2.47 -6.91
C THR A 86 4.36 -2.44 -6.92
N HIS A 87 3.75 -3.61 -6.95
CA HIS A 87 2.29 -3.77 -6.94
C HIS A 87 1.81 -4.26 -5.58
N ILE A 88 0.71 -3.70 -5.11
CA ILE A 88 -0.03 -4.25 -3.97
C ILE A 88 -0.69 -5.56 -4.43
N LEU A 89 -0.51 -6.61 -3.64
CA LEU A 89 -1.22 -7.87 -3.80
C LEU A 89 -2.37 -8.01 -2.81
N ASP A 90 -2.20 -7.47 -1.59
CA ASP A 90 -3.25 -7.43 -0.57
C ASP A 90 -3.08 -6.20 0.33
N GLY A 91 -4.22 -5.69 0.82
CA GLY A 91 -4.28 -4.58 1.76
C GLY A 91 -4.39 -3.21 1.12
N GLN A 92 -4.99 -3.08 -0.07
CA GLN A 92 -5.22 -1.77 -0.71
C GLN A 92 -5.97 -0.78 0.20
N HIS A 93 -7.05 -1.19 0.89
CA HIS A 93 -7.75 -0.33 1.85
C HIS A 93 -6.87 0.08 3.04
N ARG A 94 -5.99 -0.83 3.50
CA ARG A 94 -5.03 -0.56 4.58
C ARG A 94 -3.99 0.48 4.12
N PHE A 95 -3.47 0.33 2.91
CA PHE A 95 -2.56 1.29 2.31
C PHE A 95 -3.18 2.70 2.25
N ILE A 96 -4.39 2.80 1.69
CA ILE A 96 -5.09 4.09 1.56
C ILE A 96 -5.34 4.72 2.93
N ALA A 97 -5.77 3.93 3.92
CA ALA A 97 -5.93 4.40 5.30
C ALA A 97 -4.61 4.94 5.88
N ALA A 98 -3.48 4.24 5.66
CA ALA A 98 -2.17 4.71 6.08
C ALA A 98 -1.79 6.04 5.42
N CYS A 99 -2.10 6.22 4.13
CA CYS A 99 -1.83 7.45 3.39
C CYS A 99 -2.66 8.63 3.89
N ILE A 100 -3.93 8.41 4.21
CA ILE A 100 -4.81 9.42 4.82
C ILE A 100 -4.29 9.82 6.21
N LEU A 101 -3.81 8.85 6.98
CA LEU A 101 -3.26 9.07 8.32
C LEU A 101 -1.82 9.63 8.32
N GLY A 102 -1.11 9.56 7.20
CA GLY A 102 0.31 9.95 7.10
C GLY A 102 1.25 9.04 7.91
N VAL A 103 0.87 7.79 8.15
CA VAL A 103 1.66 6.83 8.94
C VAL A 103 2.41 5.85 8.04
N PRO A 104 3.62 5.40 8.40
CA PRO A 104 4.35 4.43 7.61
C PRO A 104 3.60 3.10 7.51
N VAL A 105 3.79 2.41 6.39
CA VAL A 105 3.21 1.08 6.15
C VAL A 105 4.31 0.04 6.04
N ASN A 106 4.13 -1.10 6.71
CA ASN A 106 5.02 -2.24 6.62
C ASN A 106 4.75 -3.03 5.33
N LEU A 107 5.81 -3.42 4.64
CA LEU A 107 5.79 -4.13 3.38
C LEU A 107 6.14 -5.60 3.60
N THR A 108 5.21 -6.49 3.28
CA THR A 108 5.47 -7.93 3.22
C THR A 108 5.68 -8.34 1.77
N TRP A 109 6.91 -8.67 1.40
CA TRP A 109 7.25 -9.05 0.02
C TRP A 109 6.90 -10.49 -0.30
N LYS A 110 6.20 -10.69 -1.42
CA LYS A 110 6.02 -11.99 -2.05
C LYS A 110 7.01 -12.19 -3.18
N LYS A 111 7.43 -13.45 -3.38
CA LYS A 111 8.31 -13.85 -4.49
C LYS A 111 7.57 -13.81 -5.84
N PHE A 112 6.27 -14.11 -5.83
CA PHE A 112 5.43 -14.17 -7.02
C PHE A 112 4.20 -13.28 -6.84
N GLY A 113 3.74 -12.71 -7.95
CA GLY A 113 2.54 -11.91 -8.03
C GLY A 113 2.04 -11.86 -9.47
N ILE A 114 0.77 -11.53 -9.62
CA ILE A 114 0.15 -11.24 -10.92
C ILE A 114 -0.05 -9.72 -10.94
N PRO A 115 0.50 -9.00 -11.92
CA PRO A 115 0.29 -7.57 -11.98
C PRO A 115 -1.21 -7.30 -12.17
N PRO A 116 -1.84 -6.49 -11.31
CA PRO A 116 -3.16 -5.98 -11.59
C PRO A 116 -3.12 -5.14 -12.87
N ASN A 117 -4.24 -5.05 -13.58
CA ASN A 117 -4.35 -4.27 -14.83
C ASN A 117 -4.13 -2.75 -14.62
N GLN A 118 -3.95 -2.31 -13.37
CA GLN A 118 -3.76 -0.90 -13.03
C GLN A 118 -2.26 -0.57 -12.98
N ILE A 119 -1.89 0.46 -13.73
CA ILE A 119 -0.51 0.96 -13.82
C ILE A 119 -0.30 2.23 -13.00
N ASP A 120 -1.37 2.85 -12.51
CA ASP A 120 -1.36 4.02 -11.63
C ASP A 120 -2.65 4.09 -10.79
N TRP A 121 -2.79 5.14 -9.97
CA TRP A 121 -3.95 5.36 -9.12
C TRP A 121 -5.06 6.21 -9.77
N SER A 122 -4.85 6.77 -10.96
CA SER A 122 -5.75 7.74 -11.61
C SER A 122 -7.12 7.16 -11.91
N SER A 123 -7.16 5.87 -12.27
CA SER A 123 -8.39 5.15 -12.61
C SER A 123 -9.02 4.45 -11.40
N THR A 124 -8.37 4.48 -10.23
CA THR A 124 -8.93 3.92 -9.01
C THR A 124 -10.03 4.85 -8.48
N LYS A 125 -11.18 4.30 -8.11
CA LYS A 125 -12.33 5.08 -7.61
C LYS A 125 -12.79 4.60 -6.25
N PHE A 126 -13.31 5.54 -5.46
CA PHE A 126 -14.06 5.21 -4.26
C PHE A 126 -15.48 4.81 -4.61
N SER A 127 -15.95 3.78 -3.92
CA SER A 127 -17.33 3.31 -4.01
C SER A 127 -18.02 3.37 -2.66
N ASN A 128 -19.26 3.86 -2.69
CA ASN A 128 -20.15 3.94 -1.54
C ASN A 128 -21.01 2.67 -1.38
N GLY A 129 -20.71 1.62 -2.18
CA GLY A 129 -21.43 0.36 -2.13
C GLY A 129 -21.14 -0.46 -0.87
N ILE A 130 -21.99 -1.47 -0.63
CA ILE A 130 -21.77 -2.46 0.43
C ILE A 130 -20.68 -3.43 -0.01
N PRO A 131 -19.56 -3.54 0.73
CA PRO A 131 -18.52 -4.52 0.42
C PRO A 131 -19.09 -5.93 0.33
N ALA A 132 -18.58 -6.75 -0.58
CA ALA A 132 -19.07 -8.12 -0.76
C ALA A 132 -19.05 -8.93 0.55
N LYS A 133 -18.03 -8.74 1.40
CA LYS A 133 -17.92 -9.41 2.71
C LYS A 133 -19.11 -9.14 3.63
N THR A 134 -19.67 -7.93 3.60
CA THR A 134 -20.86 -7.56 4.38
C THR A 134 -22.16 -8.12 3.80
N ARG A 135 -22.19 -8.55 2.53
CA ARG A 135 -23.39 -9.20 1.95
C ARG A 135 -23.58 -10.64 2.44
N ILE A 136 -22.50 -11.33 2.81
CA ILE A 136 -22.54 -12.76 3.16
C ILE A 136 -23.01 -12.97 4.60
N PHE A 137 -22.72 -12.03 5.50
CA PHE A 137 -23.17 -12.06 6.90
C PHE A 137 -24.51 -11.33 7.11
N GLY A 138 -25.20 -10.98 6.03
CA GLY A 138 -26.56 -10.44 6.07
C GLY A 138 -27.60 -11.55 6.15
N LYS A 139 -27.55 -12.36 7.22
CA LYS A 139 -28.67 -13.09 7.85
C LYS A 139 -28.18 -13.76 9.13
#